data_AF-A0A946D2N8-F1
#
_entry.id   AF-A0A946D2N8-F1
#
_cell.length_a   1.000
_cell.length_b   1.000
_cell.length_c   1.000
_cell.angle_alpha   90.00
_cell.angle_beta   90.00
_cell.angle_gamma   90.00
#
_symmetry.space_group_name_H-M   'P 1'
#
loop_
_entity.id
_entity.type
_entity.pdbx_description
1 polymer ?
#
loop_
_entity_poly.entity_id
_entity_poly.type
_entity_poly.pdbx_seq_one_letter_code
_entity_poly.pdbx_strand_id
1 'polypeptide(L)'
;MNTTPQVVVVGPSNWSEVEQINPANFPDPPVVTDKDIVHDVPEILMTSSADDGVVEEVEGFRVQVFSSVDRIEAINAEESLRRWLNSKTEEELAELGLLSSSEVISLYRQPYYRVRIGAFRTRDEAAPLSEVMKRRFPSTLVVPDFVEIIH
;
A
#
# COMPACT_ATOMS: atom_id res chain seq x y z
N MET A 1 -53.32 -44.75 14.05
CA MET A 1 -52.73 -45.40 12.86
C MET A 1 -52.59 -44.37 11.76
N ASN A 2 -51.36 -44.03 11.35
CA ASN A 2 -50.94 -44.13 9.96
C ASN A 2 -49.46 -43.74 9.83
N THR A 3 -48.68 -44.73 9.41
CA THR A 3 -47.26 -44.70 9.09
C THR A 3 -47.05 -43.96 7.79
N THR A 4 -46.26 -42.89 7.77
CA THR A 4 -45.81 -42.25 6.53
C THR A 4 -44.61 -43.01 5.97
N PRO A 5 -44.61 -43.41 4.67
CA PRO A 5 -43.56 -44.22 4.08
C PRO A 5 -42.26 -43.42 3.89
N GLN A 6 -41.11 -44.06 4.17
CA GLN A 6 -39.80 -43.51 3.88
C GLN A 6 -39.54 -43.61 2.36
N VAL A 7 -39.40 -42.47 1.69
CA VAL A 7 -38.96 -42.41 0.29
C VAL A 7 -37.47 -42.73 0.26
N VAL A 8 -37.13 -43.93 -0.19
CA VAL A 8 -35.76 -44.32 -0.50
C VAL A 8 -35.35 -43.59 -1.77
N VAL A 9 -34.48 -42.59 -1.65
CA VAL A 9 -33.87 -41.93 -2.81
C VAL A 9 -32.81 -42.88 -3.38
N VAL A 10 -33.17 -43.59 -4.44
CA VAL A 10 -32.21 -44.35 -5.26
C VAL A 10 -31.49 -43.38 -6.19
N GLY A 11 -30.16 -43.37 -6.13
CA GLY A 11 -29.33 -42.57 -7.03
C GLY A 11 -29.43 -43.03 -8.49
N PRO A 12 -29.11 -42.15 -9.46
CA PRO A 12 -29.27 -42.45 -10.88
C PRO A 12 -28.37 -43.64 -11.28
N SER A 13 -28.96 -44.64 -11.94
CA SER A 13 -28.24 -45.84 -12.38
C SER A 13 -27.44 -45.63 -13.67
N ASN A 14 -27.45 -44.42 -14.24
CA ASN A 14 -26.66 -44.05 -15.42
C ASN A 14 -26.28 -42.57 -15.34
N TRP A 15 -24.98 -42.29 -15.36
CA TRP A 15 -24.42 -40.95 -15.16
C TRP A 15 -24.31 -40.15 -16.46
N SER A 16 -24.58 -40.76 -17.62
CA SER A 16 -24.52 -40.08 -18.92
C SER A 16 -25.71 -39.14 -19.19
N GLU A 17 -26.77 -39.18 -18.39
CA GLU A 17 -27.95 -38.31 -18.56
C GLU A 17 -27.79 -36.93 -17.89
N VAL A 18 -26.82 -36.75 -16.99
CA VAL A 18 -26.66 -35.50 -16.20
C VAL A 18 -25.60 -34.53 -16.73
N GLU A 19 -24.87 -34.87 -17.81
CA GLU A 19 -23.79 -34.04 -18.34
C GLU A 19 -24.20 -33.10 -19.50
N GLN A 20 -25.43 -33.18 -20.00
CA GLN A 20 -25.86 -32.30 -21.10
C GLN A 20 -26.54 -31.03 -20.55
N ILE A 21 -25.74 -30.10 -20.06
CA ILE A 21 -26.21 -28.75 -19.73
C ILE A 21 -26.46 -28.02 -21.06
N ASN A 22 -27.72 -27.81 -21.41
CA ASN A 22 -28.11 -27.08 -22.61
C ASN A 22 -28.27 -25.58 -22.27
N PRO A 23 -27.35 -24.69 -22.70
CA PRO A 23 -27.33 -23.29 -22.27
C PRO A 23 -28.56 -22.49 -22.73
N ALA A 24 -29.30 -22.96 -23.73
CA ALA A 24 -30.55 -22.34 -24.18
C ALA A 24 -31.68 -22.37 -23.12
N ASN A 25 -31.56 -23.18 -22.07
CA ASN A 25 -32.50 -23.19 -20.95
C ASN A 25 -32.26 -22.06 -19.93
N PHE A 26 -31.22 -21.25 -20.09
CA PHE A 26 -30.91 -20.11 -19.22
C PHE A 26 -30.94 -18.81 -20.03
N PRO A 27 -32.10 -18.33 -20.50
CA PRO A 27 -32.16 -17.03 -21.14
C PRO A 27 -31.94 -15.92 -20.09
N ASP A 28 -30.82 -15.18 -20.22
CA ASP A 28 -30.57 -13.97 -19.44
C ASP A 28 -31.55 -12.86 -19.84
N PRO A 29 -32.41 -12.36 -18.94
CA PRO A 29 -33.17 -11.15 -19.23
C PRO A 29 -32.22 -9.95 -19.34
N PRO A 30 -32.49 -8.96 -20.23
CA PRO A 30 -31.66 -7.77 -20.31
C PRO A 30 -31.73 -7.01 -18.97
N VAL A 31 -30.57 -6.74 -18.38
CA VAL A 31 -30.43 -5.90 -17.18
C VAL A 31 -30.77 -4.46 -17.56
N VAL A 32 -31.96 -4.01 -17.20
CA VAL A 32 -32.32 -2.58 -17.24
C VAL A 32 -31.67 -1.93 -16.02
N THR A 33 -30.52 -1.29 -16.20
CA THR A 33 -29.90 -0.46 -15.16
C THR A 33 -30.17 1.00 -15.50
N ASP A 34 -31.33 1.50 -15.09
CA ASP A 34 -31.46 2.92 -14.77
C ASP A 34 -31.10 3.03 -13.29
N LYS A 35 -29.81 3.17 -13.03
CA LYS A 35 -29.27 3.41 -11.71
C LYS A 35 -28.56 4.74 -11.83
N ASP A 36 -29.20 5.81 -11.35
CA ASP A 36 -28.52 7.06 -11.07
C ASP A 36 -27.32 6.75 -10.17
N ILE A 37 -26.13 6.76 -10.78
CA ILE A 37 -24.88 6.61 -10.05
C ILE A 37 -24.56 8.00 -9.51
N VAL A 38 -25.12 8.32 -8.34
CA VAL A 38 -24.72 9.52 -7.61
C VAL A 38 -23.33 9.22 -7.03
N HIS A 39 -22.30 9.64 -7.76
CA HIS A 39 -20.95 9.61 -7.24
C HIS A 39 -20.76 10.82 -6.30
N ASP A 40 -20.49 10.54 -5.02
CA ASP A 40 -20.09 11.56 -4.04
C ASP A 40 -18.62 11.95 -4.28
N VAL A 41 -18.39 12.61 -5.42
CA VAL A 41 -17.07 13.14 -5.80
C VAL A 41 -17.07 14.62 -5.45
N PRO A 42 -16.15 15.10 -4.60
CA PRO A 42 -16.09 16.52 -4.27
C PRO A 42 -15.83 17.34 -5.55
N GLU A 43 -16.57 18.45 -5.71
CA GLU A 43 -16.51 19.32 -6.91
C GLU A 43 -15.12 19.84 -7.26
N ILE A 44 -14.17 19.81 -6.30
CA ILE A 44 -12.76 20.14 -6.52
C ILE A 44 -12.12 19.28 -7.62
N LEU A 45 -12.61 18.05 -7.83
CA LEU A 45 -12.11 17.14 -8.86
C LEU A 45 -12.71 17.44 -10.24
N MET A 46 -13.76 18.27 -10.32
CA MET A 46 -14.45 18.60 -11.58
C MET A 46 -14.10 19.98 -12.12
N THR A 47 -13.57 20.89 -11.28
CA THR A 47 -13.37 22.31 -11.62
C THR A 47 -12.03 22.85 -11.08
N SER A 48 -10.89 22.39 -11.59
CA SER A 48 -9.68 23.25 -11.64
C SER A 48 -8.55 22.59 -12.42
N SER A 49 -7.84 23.44 -13.17
CA SER A 49 -6.74 23.14 -14.07
C SER A 49 -5.60 22.36 -13.42
N ALA A 50 -5.01 21.44 -14.18
CA ALA A 50 -3.85 20.64 -13.82
C ALA A 50 -2.54 21.47 -13.80
N ASP A 51 -2.42 22.43 -12.88
CA ASP A 51 -1.20 23.22 -12.67
C ASP A 51 -0.96 23.57 -11.18
N ASP A 52 -1.45 22.73 -10.25
CA ASP A 52 -1.10 22.84 -8.83
C ASP A 52 -0.86 21.43 -8.25
N GLY A 53 0.42 21.06 -8.15
CA GLY A 53 0.92 19.98 -7.29
C GLY A 53 0.31 18.59 -7.52
N VAL A 54 0.46 18.02 -8.72
CA VAL A 54 0.15 16.59 -8.93
C VAL A 54 1.13 15.77 -8.08
N VAL A 55 0.62 15.16 -7.01
CA VAL A 55 1.32 14.13 -6.24
C VAL A 55 1.40 12.89 -7.12
N GLU A 56 2.54 12.67 -7.77
CA GLU A 56 2.78 11.48 -8.58
C GLU A 56 3.49 10.43 -7.72
N GLU A 57 2.90 9.23 -7.60
CA GLU A 57 3.59 8.08 -7.05
C GLU A 57 4.57 7.56 -8.10
N VAL A 58 5.87 7.80 -7.88
CA VAL A 58 6.94 7.38 -8.80
C VAL A 58 7.81 6.30 -8.18
N GLU A 59 8.43 5.48 -9.03
CA GLU A 59 9.52 4.60 -8.62
C GLU A 59 10.72 5.46 -8.19
N GLY A 60 11.00 5.46 -6.89
CA GLY A 60 12.11 6.21 -6.32
C GLY A 60 12.84 5.42 -5.25
N PHE A 61 13.39 6.15 -4.29
CA PHE A 61 14.26 5.60 -3.26
C PHE A 61 13.93 6.19 -1.90
N ARG A 62 14.10 5.36 -0.87
CA ARG A 62 14.07 5.77 0.54
C ARG A 62 15.31 5.27 1.26
N VAL A 63 15.67 5.94 2.35
CA VAL A 63 16.73 5.50 3.23
C VAL A 63 16.10 4.66 4.34
N GLN A 64 16.38 3.35 4.34
CA GLN A 64 16.05 2.48 5.45
C GLN A 64 17.14 2.59 6.50
N VAL A 65 16.80 3.03 7.70
CA VAL A 65 17.77 3.24 8.79
C VAL A 65 17.90 2.01 9.69
N PHE A 66 16.83 1.23 9.83
CA PHE A 66 16.76 0.15 10.80
C PHE A 66 15.91 -1.01 10.30
N SER A 67 16.29 -2.23 10.68
CA SER A 67 15.45 -3.41 10.54
C SER A 67 15.74 -4.41 11.65
N SER A 68 14.69 -4.93 12.30
CA SER A 68 14.80 -5.97 13.32
C SER A 68 13.52 -6.82 13.36
N VAL A 69 13.62 -8.02 13.91
CA VAL A 69 12.44 -8.86 14.23
C VAL A 69 11.75 -8.38 15.51
N ASP A 70 12.47 -7.63 16.35
CA ASP A 70 11.96 -7.12 17.62
C ASP A 70 11.21 -5.79 17.39
N ARG A 71 9.94 -5.76 17.82
CA ARG A 71 9.07 -4.58 17.67
C ARG A 71 9.54 -3.42 18.54
N ILE A 72 10.03 -3.68 19.75
CA ILE A 72 10.47 -2.66 20.69
C ILE A 72 11.73 -1.98 20.17
N GLU A 73 12.66 -2.73 19.60
CA GLU A 73 13.84 -2.15 18.94
C GLU A 73 13.46 -1.22 17.78
N ALA A 74 12.48 -1.62 16.97
CA ALA A 74 12.00 -0.79 15.85
C ALA A 74 11.35 0.51 16.33
N ILE A 75 10.53 0.45 17.39
CA ILE A 75 9.93 1.65 18.01
C ILE A 75 11.03 2.58 18.54
N ASN A 76 12.02 2.04 19.25
CA ASN A 76 13.14 2.83 19.77
C ASN A 76 13.96 3.49 18.65
N ALA A 77 14.14 2.79 17.52
CA ALA A 77 14.84 3.33 16.35
C ALA A 77 14.03 4.47 15.71
N GLU A 78 12.72 4.30 15.55
CA GLU A 78 11.80 5.31 15.04
C GLU A 78 11.80 6.58 15.92
N GLU A 79 11.69 6.43 17.24
CA GLU A 79 11.75 7.56 18.18
C GLU A 79 13.13 8.25 18.18
N SER A 80 14.21 7.48 18.05
CA SER A 80 15.56 8.03 17.95
C SER A 80 15.74 8.84 16.66
N LEU A 81 15.19 8.35 15.56
CA LEU A 81 15.21 9.06 14.27
C LEU A 81 14.38 10.34 14.32
N ARG A 82 13.15 10.29 14.86
CA ARG A 82 12.30 11.47 15.03
C ARG A 82 12.98 12.55 15.90
N ARG A 83 13.59 12.16 17.01
CA ARG A 83 14.34 13.10 17.86
C ARG A 83 15.51 13.73 17.12
N TRP A 84 16.20 12.97 16.27
CA TRP A 84 17.27 13.50 15.45
C TRP A 84 16.75 14.51 14.41
N LEU A 85 15.65 14.21 13.72
CA LEU A 85 15.02 15.15 12.78
C LEU A 85 14.59 16.44 13.46
N ASN A 86 13.93 16.33 14.62
CA ASN A 86 13.48 17.49 15.39
C ASN A 86 14.63 18.33 15.97
N SER A 87 15.86 17.81 15.97
CA SER A 87 17.05 18.56 16.38
C SER A 87 17.71 19.34 15.25
N LYS A 88 17.23 19.19 14.01
CA LYS A 88 17.78 19.82 12.80
C LYS A 88 16.98 21.05 12.40
N THR A 89 17.66 22.03 11.82
CA THR A 89 16.99 23.16 11.17
C THR A 89 16.46 22.74 9.80
N GLU A 90 15.53 23.52 9.24
CA GLU A 90 15.01 23.29 7.90
C GLU A 90 16.12 23.33 6.83
N GLU A 91 17.11 24.21 7.00
CA GLU A 91 18.28 24.31 6.13
C GLU A 91 19.11 23.02 6.16
N GLU A 92 19.40 22.49 7.35
CA GLU A 92 20.15 21.22 7.48
C GLU A 92 19.38 20.02 6.91
N LEU A 93 18.04 20.03 7.00
CA LEU A 93 17.20 18.99 6.40
C LEU A 93 17.22 19.09 4.87
N ALA A 94 17.13 20.30 4.33
CA ALA A 94 17.17 20.55 2.89
C ALA A 94 18.52 20.13 2.28
N GLU A 95 19.65 20.35 2.98
CA GLU A 95 20.96 19.85 2.57
C GLU A 95 21.02 18.32 2.45
N LEU A 96 20.17 17.61 3.19
CA LEU A 96 20.04 16.15 3.15
C LEU A 96 18.93 15.68 2.20
N GLY A 97 18.33 16.58 1.43
CA GLY A 97 17.20 16.30 0.54
C GLY A 97 15.92 15.91 1.28
N LEU A 98 15.78 16.34 2.54
CA LEU A 98 14.59 16.15 3.34
C LEU A 98 13.78 17.44 3.42
N LEU A 99 12.47 17.30 3.35
CA LEU A 99 11.52 18.36 3.68
C LEU A 99 11.24 18.36 5.18
N SER A 100 10.83 19.50 5.74
CA SER A 100 10.34 19.59 7.13
C SER A 100 9.15 18.67 7.40
N SER A 101 8.40 18.31 6.36
CA SER A 101 7.29 17.34 6.40
C SER A 101 7.72 15.89 6.12
N SER A 102 9.03 15.59 6.09
CA SER A 102 9.50 14.23 5.79
C SER A 102 9.01 13.23 6.83
N GLU A 103 8.17 12.30 6.40
CA GLU A 103 7.61 11.30 7.30
C GLU A 103 8.60 10.17 7.58
N VAL A 104 8.63 9.74 8.86
CA VAL A 104 9.27 8.49 9.27
C VAL A 104 8.27 7.35 9.11
N ILE A 105 8.56 6.43 8.20
CA ILE A 105 7.68 5.31 7.88
C ILE A 105 8.17 4.06 8.61
N SER A 106 7.27 3.43 9.37
CA SER A 106 7.50 2.17 10.08
C SER A 106 6.67 1.07 9.42
N LEU A 107 7.33 0.12 8.76
CA LEU A 107 6.68 -0.94 7.99
C LEU A 107 6.97 -2.31 8.61
N TYR A 108 5.92 -3.11 8.80
CA TYR A 108 6.08 -4.52 9.15
C TYR A 108 5.99 -5.39 7.89
N ARG A 109 7.10 -6.04 7.54
CA ARG A 109 7.21 -7.03 6.46
C ARG A 109 7.75 -8.31 7.07
N GLN A 110 6.86 -9.27 7.34
CA GLN A 110 7.21 -10.49 8.07
C GLN A 110 8.54 -11.11 7.57
N PRO A 111 9.46 -11.47 8.47
CA PRO A 111 9.38 -11.37 9.95
C PRO A 111 9.94 -10.06 10.53
N TYR A 112 10.23 -9.04 9.72
CA TYR A 112 10.98 -7.85 10.14
C TYR A 112 10.14 -6.58 10.19
N TYR A 113 10.38 -5.77 11.22
CA TYR A 113 10.06 -4.35 11.24
C TYR A 113 11.16 -3.58 10.51
N ARG A 114 10.78 -2.55 9.76
CA ARG A 114 11.69 -1.69 8.98
C ARG A 114 11.31 -0.22 9.21
N VAL A 115 12.32 0.60 9.46
CA VAL A 115 12.14 2.06 9.61
C VAL A 115 12.81 2.75 8.44
N ARG A 116 12.06 3.60 7.74
CA ARG A 116 12.46 4.30 6.53
C ARG A 116 12.18 5.79 6.62
N ILE A 117 12.93 6.57 5.85
CA ILE A 117 12.77 8.02 5.77
C ILE A 117 13.16 8.56 4.39
N GLY A 118 12.55 9.69 4.07
CA GLY A 118 12.81 10.47 2.87
C GLY A 118 12.01 9.94 1.69
N ALA A 119 12.02 10.74 0.63
CA ALA A 119 11.42 10.46 -0.66
C ALA A 119 12.36 11.03 -1.70
N PHE A 120 13.11 10.16 -2.38
CA PHE A 120 14.14 10.56 -3.34
C PHE A 120 13.81 10.01 -4.72
N ARG A 121 14.03 10.81 -5.77
CA ARG A 121 13.82 10.35 -7.14
C ARG A 121 14.94 9.41 -7.59
N THR A 122 16.16 9.67 -7.15
CA THR A 122 17.34 8.90 -7.52
C THR A 122 18.10 8.38 -6.29
N ARG A 123 18.88 7.32 -6.51
CA ARG A 123 19.78 6.79 -5.47
C ARG A 123 20.86 7.79 -5.05
N ASP A 124 21.29 8.67 -5.97
CA ASP A 124 22.35 9.66 -5.72
C ASP A 124 21.87 10.73 -4.74
N GLU A 125 20.64 11.22 -4.90
CA GLU A 125 19.99 12.15 -3.96
C GLU A 125 19.84 11.57 -2.56
N ALA A 126 19.63 10.24 -2.44
CA ALA A 126 19.53 9.56 -1.15
C ALA A 126 20.90 9.29 -0.48
N ALA A 127 22.01 9.44 -1.21
CA ALA A 127 23.35 9.08 -0.73
C ALA A 127 23.84 9.96 0.44
N PRO A 128 23.69 11.30 0.42
CA PRO A 128 24.09 12.16 1.53
C PRO A 128 23.39 11.76 2.84
N LEU A 129 22.07 11.58 2.79
CA LEU A 129 21.29 11.15 3.94
C LEU A 129 21.75 9.77 4.44
N SER A 130 21.96 8.81 3.52
CA SER A 130 22.45 7.48 3.89
C SER A 130 23.77 7.55 4.64
N GLU A 131 24.71 8.39 4.22
CA GLU A 131 26.02 8.51 4.85
C GLU A 131 25.95 9.14 6.25
N VAL A 132 25.07 10.12 6.44
CA VAL A 132 24.78 10.68 7.77
C VAL A 132 24.14 9.63 8.67
N MET A 133 23.15 8.89 8.14
CA MET A 133 22.41 7.89 8.88
C MET A 133 23.27 6.68 9.26
N LYS A 134 24.19 6.22 8.41
CA LYS A 134 25.12 5.11 8.71
C LYS A 134 25.94 5.34 9.98
N ARG A 135 26.32 6.60 10.26
CA ARG A 135 27.06 6.94 11.48
C ARG A 135 26.23 6.74 12.75
N ARG A 136 24.90 6.88 12.66
CA ARG A 136 23.96 6.76 13.79
C ARG A 136 23.30 5.40 13.88
N PHE A 137 23.06 4.79 12.72
CA PHE A 137 22.36 3.53 12.50
C PHE A 137 23.17 2.69 11.51
N PRO A 138 24.03 1.77 11.99
CA PRO A 138 24.93 1.00 11.13
C PRO A 138 24.23 0.16 10.06
N SER A 139 22.96 -0.23 10.29
CA SER A 139 22.13 -1.01 9.36
C SER A 139 21.47 -0.17 8.25
N THR A 140 21.95 1.06 8.02
CA THR A 140 21.37 1.98 7.04
C THR A 140 21.66 1.53 5.61
N LEU A 141 20.62 1.57 4.76
CA LEU A 141 20.72 1.23 3.34
C LEU A 141 19.70 1.99 2.50
N VAL A 142 20.05 2.29 1.25
CA VAL A 142 19.14 2.91 0.27
C VAL A 142 18.34 1.81 -0.43
N VAL A 143 17.00 1.84 -0.26
CA VAL A 143 16.06 0.89 -0.89
C VAL A 143 15.27 1.57 -2.00
N PRO A 144 14.95 0.85 -3.09
CA PRO A 144 13.89 1.29 -3.99
C PRO A 144 12.55 1.22 -3.26
N ASP A 145 11.71 2.23 -3.48
CA ASP A 145 10.35 2.32 -2.93
C ASP A 145 9.50 3.24 -3.81
N PHE A 146 8.17 3.12 -3.71
CA PHE A 146 7.28 4.10 -4.29
C PHE A 146 7.23 5.34 -3.40
N VAL A 147 7.49 6.49 -4.00
CA VAL A 147 7.57 7.78 -3.32
C VAL A 147 6.64 8.77 -3.99
N GLU A 148 5.93 9.53 -3.17
CA GLU A 148 5.12 10.65 -3.62
C GLU A 148 6.04 11.85 -3.81
N ILE A 149 6.14 12.35 -5.04
CA ILE A 149 6.90 13.56 -5.36
C ILE A 149 5.90 14.62 -5.80
N ILE A 150 6.03 15.81 -5.21
CA ILE A 150 5.28 17.00 -5.59
C ILE A 150 6.08 17.72 -6.67
N HIS A 151 5.47 17.92 -7.84
CA HIS A 151 6.04 18.73 -8.93
C HIS A 151 5.89 20.24 -8.67
#